data_AF-A0A957CFA1-F1
#
_entry.id   AF-A0A957CFA1-F1
#
_cell.length_a   1.000
_cell.length_b   1.000
_cell.length_c   1.000
_cell.angle_alpha   90.00
_cell.angle_beta   90.00
_cell.angle_gamma   90.00
#
_symmetry.space_group_name_H-M   'P 1'
#
loop_
_entity.id
_entity.type
_entity.pdbx_description
1 polymer ?
#
loop_
_entity_poly.entity_id
_entity_poly.type
_entity_poly.pdbx_seq_one_letter_code
_entity_poly.pdbx_strand_id
1 'polypeptide(L)'
;MKEPVLFRRQDTLDHDQALYWKDLLYRTLKVGVELEFAPPKGMHTAKLMSLLEDALHPSHEMDRLGRYGILDVISEHCGFEIQIIGRQPYYAALIEQYRQIVNLLPEGIRVRPTCGLHYHVLTVGLAEPVPEIILANVWNLTRRYAPNLKFLTSGGDQMNALCRRRNHNSHLEMVRLSPGAMSMRELQQKLGQSRIVPEHQNFLNLEHLQFDEDGAVTNFHLEFRFPDADLSPISIAVKNFLFLAILLKAVEMSQYGVIHVGRIRKWKRQVELLDMLSNNDGKLATSDTSRVTSEVIDELRSGSRELLELLKPTFDRFEHNPSYEILSLLAETPLSLLRVSGRSWGEIESLLIERAVTPANDLDGTDQKLMRCIEFSELTGYTAVDAWKWHTARELFLTPQELDRRLDKLENLRGIRWDIQLGTVVFAR
;
A
#
# COMPACT_ATOMS: atom_id res chain seq x y z
N MET A 1 8.08 8.34 -18.60
CA MET A 1 9.54 8.22 -18.34
C MET A 1 9.90 6.71 -18.41
N LYS A 2 9.80 6.11 -19.60
CA LYS A 2 9.67 4.64 -19.71
C LYS A 2 10.90 3.80 -19.36
N GLU A 3 12.12 4.36 -19.35
CA GLU A 3 13.30 3.63 -18.89
C GLU A 3 13.97 4.36 -17.71
N PRO A 4 14.15 3.70 -16.56
CA PRO A 4 14.99 4.23 -15.49
C PRO A 4 16.45 4.21 -15.95
N VAL A 5 17.15 5.34 -15.77
CA VAL A 5 18.61 5.30 -15.77
C VAL A 5 19.02 4.56 -14.49
N LEU A 6 20.02 3.70 -14.56
CA LEU A 6 20.48 2.91 -13.42
C LEU A 6 21.93 3.27 -13.12
N PHE A 7 22.21 3.53 -11.84
CA PHE A 7 23.58 3.62 -11.34
C PHE A 7 24.10 2.20 -11.11
N ARG A 8 25.26 1.89 -11.68
CA ARG A 8 25.94 0.63 -11.39
C ARG A 8 26.37 0.63 -9.93
N ARG A 9 26.04 -0.46 -9.23
CA ARG A 9 26.49 -0.79 -7.88
C ARG A 9 27.10 -2.19 -7.92
N GLN A 10 27.98 -2.50 -6.97
CA GLN A 10 28.64 -3.82 -6.89
C GLN A 10 27.82 -4.85 -6.12
N ASP A 11 26.90 -4.39 -5.27
CA ASP A 11 25.98 -5.16 -4.43
C ASP A 11 24.62 -5.39 -5.10
N THR A 12 24.59 -5.62 -6.42
CA THR A 12 23.37 -6.01 -7.12
C THR A 12 22.96 -7.43 -6.76
N LEU A 13 21.65 -7.69 -6.75
CA LEU A 13 21.12 -9.04 -6.58
C LEU A 13 21.28 -9.84 -7.89
N ASP A 14 21.61 -11.11 -7.79
CA ASP A 14 21.36 -12.02 -8.91
C ASP A 14 19.86 -12.37 -9.03
N HIS A 15 19.52 -13.17 -10.04
CA HIS A 15 18.14 -13.56 -10.30
C HIS A 15 17.52 -14.36 -9.15
N ASP A 16 18.26 -15.31 -8.59
CA ASP A 16 17.77 -16.21 -7.55
C ASP A 16 17.62 -15.46 -6.22
N GLN A 17 18.55 -14.58 -5.89
CA GLN A 17 18.47 -13.66 -4.76
C GLN A 17 17.26 -12.74 -4.88
N ALA A 18 16.99 -12.18 -6.07
CA ALA A 18 15.84 -11.32 -6.27
C ALA A 18 14.52 -12.07 -6.11
N LEU A 19 14.43 -13.32 -6.61
CA LEU A 19 13.27 -14.18 -6.39
C LEU A 19 13.09 -14.51 -4.91
N TYR A 20 14.17 -14.89 -4.23
CA TYR A 20 14.19 -15.18 -2.80
C TYR A 20 13.69 -13.99 -1.97
N TRP A 21 14.29 -12.82 -2.13
CA TRP A 21 13.91 -11.62 -1.38
C TRP A 21 12.49 -11.18 -1.69
N LYS A 22 12.04 -11.33 -2.93
CA LYS A 22 10.67 -10.97 -3.33
C LYS A 22 9.64 -11.89 -2.66
N ASP A 23 9.88 -13.20 -2.64
CA ASP A 23 9.00 -14.16 -1.97
C ASP A 23 9.05 -14.01 -0.44
N LEU A 24 10.24 -13.89 0.14
CA LEU A 24 10.43 -13.73 1.57
C LEU A 24 9.76 -12.45 2.09
N LEU A 25 9.99 -11.30 1.45
CA LEU A 25 9.37 -10.04 1.86
C LEU A 25 7.86 -10.08 1.65
N TYR A 26 7.35 -10.68 0.57
CA TYR A 26 5.90 -10.82 0.39
C TYR A 26 5.23 -11.64 1.51
N ARG A 27 5.92 -12.65 2.05
CA ARG A 27 5.41 -13.54 3.11
C ARG A 27 5.59 -12.98 4.52
N THR A 28 6.67 -12.25 4.77
CA THR A 28 7.05 -11.82 6.12
C THR A 28 6.71 -10.38 6.43
N LEU A 29 6.53 -9.54 5.39
CA LEU A 29 6.22 -8.14 5.58
C LEU A 29 4.87 -7.96 6.25
N LYS A 30 4.86 -7.12 7.28
CA LYS A 30 3.66 -6.56 7.88
C LYS A 30 3.59 -5.07 7.54
N VAL A 31 2.37 -4.54 7.41
CA VAL A 31 2.16 -3.10 7.25
C VAL A 31 1.28 -2.60 8.39
N GLY A 32 1.86 -1.78 9.27
CA GLY A 32 1.17 -1.05 10.33
C GLY A 32 0.73 0.32 9.84
N VAL A 33 -0.34 0.86 10.42
CA VAL A 33 -0.90 2.15 10.01
C VAL A 33 -1.23 3.00 11.22
N GLU A 34 -0.82 4.26 11.18
CA GLU A 34 -1.23 5.30 12.11
C GLU A 34 -2.34 6.13 11.47
N LEU A 35 -3.52 6.15 12.10
CA LEU A 35 -4.67 6.95 11.66
C LEU A 35 -4.78 8.22 12.49
N GLU A 36 -4.43 9.37 11.91
CA GLU A 36 -4.58 10.65 12.59
C GLU A 36 -5.92 11.33 12.29
N PHE A 37 -6.56 11.87 13.31
CA PHE A 37 -7.77 12.68 13.16
C PHE A 37 -7.98 13.66 14.30
N ALA A 38 -8.78 14.70 14.03
CA ALA A 38 -9.17 15.68 15.02
C ALA A 38 -10.54 15.36 15.63
N PRO A 39 -10.75 15.71 16.91
CA PRO A 39 -12.03 15.49 17.57
C PRO A 39 -13.19 16.24 16.89
N PRO A 40 -14.44 15.78 17.09
CA PRO A 40 -15.62 16.54 16.75
C PRO A 40 -15.58 17.96 17.32
N LYS A 41 -16.21 18.91 16.62
CA LYS A 41 -16.16 20.32 17.02
C LYS A 41 -16.80 20.49 18.41
N GLY A 42 -16.04 21.04 19.37
CA GLY A 42 -16.51 21.25 20.75
C GLY A 42 -16.37 20.03 21.68
N MET A 43 -15.91 18.88 21.19
CA MET A 43 -15.65 17.72 22.04
C MET A 43 -14.29 17.85 22.75
N HIS A 44 -14.26 17.57 24.06
CA HIS A 44 -13.04 17.58 24.86
C HIS A 44 -12.18 16.33 24.58
N THR A 45 -10.86 16.52 24.45
CA THR A 45 -9.90 15.45 24.15
C THR A 45 -10.04 14.27 25.13
N ALA A 46 -10.03 14.50 26.44
CA ALA A 46 -10.17 13.42 27.42
C ALA A 46 -11.44 12.56 27.25
N LYS A 47 -12.56 13.18 26.83
CA LYS A 47 -13.81 12.46 26.58
C LYS A 47 -13.69 11.57 25.33
N LEU A 48 -13.09 12.09 24.26
CA LEU A 48 -12.86 11.30 23.05
C LEU A 48 -11.90 10.14 23.32
N MET A 49 -10.83 10.37 24.09
CA MET A 49 -9.87 9.32 24.46
C MET A 49 -10.58 8.14 25.13
N SER A 50 -11.36 8.41 26.19
CA SER A 50 -12.12 7.38 26.90
C SER A 50 -13.07 6.63 25.97
N LEU A 51 -13.79 7.32 25.08
CA LEU A 51 -14.68 6.67 24.11
C LEU A 51 -13.92 5.75 23.14
N LEU A 52 -12.74 6.17 22.69
CA LEU A 52 -11.92 5.38 21.77
C LEU A 52 -11.28 4.18 22.47
N GLU A 53 -10.74 4.34 23.68
CA GLU A 53 -10.21 3.23 24.47
C GLU A 53 -11.29 2.18 24.75
N ASP A 54 -12.48 2.62 25.15
CA ASP A 54 -13.62 1.74 25.44
C ASP A 54 -14.11 1.01 24.17
N ALA A 55 -14.10 1.66 23.01
CA ALA A 55 -14.61 1.07 21.77
C ALA A 55 -13.59 0.17 21.07
N LEU A 56 -12.31 0.58 21.06
CA LEU A 56 -11.26 -0.05 20.28
C LEU A 56 -10.49 -1.12 21.06
N HIS A 57 -10.50 -1.05 22.40
CA HIS A 57 -9.76 -1.97 23.28
C HIS A 57 -8.30 -2.17 22.83
N PRO A 58 -7.47 -1.10 22.85
CA PRO A 58 -6.05 -1.20 22.49
C PRO A 58 -5.34 -2.28 23.31
N SER A 59 -4.42 -3.02 22.68
CA SER A 59 -3.69 -4.09 23.38
C SER A 59 -2.56 -3.56 24.27
N HIS A 60 -1.99 -2.39 23.91
CA HIS A 60 -0.74 -1.84 24.45
C HIS A 60 0.47 -2.79 24.36
N GLU A 61 0.33 -3.87 23.60
CA GLU A 61 1.27 -4.98 23.49
C GLU A 61 1.38 -5.35 22.00
N MET A 62 2.59 -5.21 21.43
CA MET A 62 2.85 -5.46 20.01
C MET A 62 2.68 -6.94 19.60
N ASP A 63 2.87 -7.86 20.54
CA ASP A 63 2.74 -9.31 20.35
C ASP A 63 1.32 -9.83 20.57
N ARG A 64 0.42 -9.01 21.14
CA ARG A 64 -0.97 -9.36 21.39
C ARG A 64 -1.90 -8.66 20.42
N LEU A 65 -2.36 -9.41 19.42
CA LEU A 65 -3.35 -8.91 18.48
C LEU A 65 -4.73 -8.81 19.16
N GLY A 66 -5.11 -7.61 19.61
CA GLY A 66 -6.47 -7.31 20.05
C GLY A 66 -7.49 -7.50 18.92
N ARG A 67 -8.79 -7.41 19.23
CA ARG A 67 -9.90 -7.67 18.28
C ARG A 67 -9.73 -6.92 16.95
N TYR A 68 -9.40 -5.63 17.03
CA TYR A 68 -9.23 -4.75 15.88
C TYR A 68 -7.75 -4.53 15.51
N GLY A 69 -6.82 -5.20 16.21
CA GLY A 69 -5.38 -5.00 16.02
C GLY A 69 -4.88 -3.60 16.38
N ILE A 70 -5.56 -2.89 17.29
CA ILE A 70 -5.10 -1.59 17.78
C ILE A 70 -4.00 -1.81 18.82
N LEU A 71 -2.85 -1.18 18.60
CA LEU A 71 -1.76 -1.12 19.57
C LEU A 71 -2.11 -0.11 20.66
N ASP A 72 -2.37 1.13 20.26
CA ASP A 72 -2.58 2.24 21.18
C ASP A 72 -3.46 3.35 20.56
N VAL A 73 -3.95 4.24 21.40
CA VAL A 73 -4.63 5.48 21.01
C VAL A 73 -3.94 6.63 21.74
N ILE A 74 -3.23 7.48 20.99
CA ILE A 74 -2.42 8.55 21.58
C ILE A 74 -3.00 9.93 21.25
N SER A 75 -2.79 10.87 22.18
CA SER A 75 -3.11 12.28 21.93
C SER A 75 -1.89 12.97 21.33
N GLU A 76 -2.10 13.59 20.19
CA GLU A 76 -1.07 14.16 19.32
C GLU A 76 -1.34 15.67 19.11
N HIS A 77 -0.35 16.41 18.62
CA HIS A 77 -0.52 17.87 18.38
C HIS A 77 -1.61 18.17 17.35
N CYS A 78 -1.86 17.25 16.42
CA CYS A 78 -2.89 17.35 15.38
C CYS A 78 -4.28 16.84 15.81
N GLY A 79 -4.37 16.15 16.96
CA GLY A 79 -5.59 15.51 17.46
C GLY A 79 -5.29 14.19 18.18
N PHE A 80 -5.73 13.10 17.57
CA PHE A 80 -5.54 11.73 18.05
C PHE A 80 -4.90 10.91 16.94
N GLU A 81 -4.12 9.93 17.34
CA GLU A 81 -3.58 8.91 16.47
C GLU A 81 -3.98 7.54 17.00
N ILE A 82 -4.60 6.73 16.14
CA ILE A 82 -4.82 5.31 16.39
C ILE A 82 -3.68 4.54 15.76
N GLN A 83 -2.90 3.84 16.57
CA GLN A 83 -1.79 3.01 16.11
C GLN A 83 -2.28 1.60 15.87
N ILE A 84 -2.17 1.10 14.64
CA ILE A 84 -2.66 -0.22 14.23
C ILE A 84 -1.46 -1.14 14.04
N ILE A 85 -1.45 -2.26 14.76
CA ILE A 85 -0.43 -3.30 14.66
C ILE A 85 -0.37 -3.82 13.22
N GLY A 86 0.84 -3.88 12.68
CA GLY A 86 1.06 -4.35 11.32
C GLY A 86 0.59 -5.79 11.11
N ARG A 87 -0.13 -6.01 9.99
CA ARG A 87 -0.54 -7.34 9.53
C ARG A 87 0.07 -7.64 8.17
N GLN A 88 0.20 -8.92 7.85
CA GLN A 88 0.52 -9.32 6.49
C GLN A 88 -0.59 -8.81 5.55
N PRO A 89 -0.27 -8.10 4.46
CA PRO A 89 -1.29 -7.54 3.59
C PRO A 89 -2.14 -8.62 2.92
N TYR A 90 -3.40 -8.73 3.35
CA TYR A 90 -4.44 -9.54 2.71
C TYR A 90 -5.71 -8.71 2.58
N TYR A 91 -6.17 -8.51 1.34
CA TYR A 91 -7.11 -7.43 1.02
C TYR A 91 -8.42 -7.53 1.80
N ALA A 92 -9.07 -8.70 1.79
CA ALA A 92 -10.34 -8.89 2.48
C ALA A 92 -10.23 -8.68 4.00
N ALA A 93 -9.14 -9.16 4.62
CA ALA A 93 -8.94 -8.98 6.06
C ALA A 93 -8.63 -7.53 6.44
N LEU A 94 -7.84 -6.82 5.63
CA LEU A 94 -7.54 -5.41 5.84
C LEU A 94 -8.81 -4.55 5.69
N ILE A 95 -9.60 -4.78 4.64
CA ILE A 95 -10.85 -4.06 4.42
C ILE A 95 -11.81 -4.25 5.61
N GLU A 96 -11.99 -5.49 6.06
CA GLU A 96 -12.86 -5.77 7.20
C GLU A 96 -12.37 -5.06 8.47
N GLN A 97 -11.06 -5.13 8.74
CA GLN A 97 -10.45 -4.44 9.87
C GLN A 97 -10.69 -2.92 9.82
N TYR A 98 -10.34 -2.27 8.70
CA TYR A 98 -10.49 -0.81 8.60
C TYR A 98 -11.95 -0.37 8.59
N ARG A 99 -12.88 -1.16 8.03
CA ARG A 99 -14.32 -0.90 8.14
C ARG A 99 -14.78 -0.95 9.59
N GLN A 100 -14.38 -1.98 10.33
CA GLN A 100 -14.71 -2.10 11.75
C GLN A 100 -14.15 -0.92 12.56
N ILE A 101 -12.89 -0.54 12.33
CA ILE A 101 -12.26 0.60 13.02
C ILE A 101 -12.98 1.90 12.69
N VAL A 102 -13.18 2.22 11.42
CA VAL A 102 -13.82 3.47 10.98
C VAL A 102 -15.28 3.56 11.48
N ASN A 103 -16.01 2.44 11.53
CA ASN A 103 -17.38 2.42 12.05
C ASN A 103 -17.47 2.66 13.57
N LEU A 104 -16.38 2.47 14.32
CA LEU A 104 -16.30 2.76 15.75
C LEU A 104 -15.91 4.22 16.03
N LEU A 105 -15.47 4.96 15.02
CA LEU A 105 -15.11 6.36 15.16
C LEU A 105 -16.35 7.21 15.46
N PRO A 106 -16.32 8.07 16.50
CA PRO A 106 -17.43 8.98 16.79
C PRO A 106 -17.84 9.87 15.61
N GLU A 107 -19.15 10.11 15.51
CA GLU A 107 -19.70 11.01 14.50
C GLU A 107 -19.09 12.41 14.59
N GLY A 108 -18.78 12.98 13.42
CA GLY A 108 -18.20 14.31 13.31
C GLY A 108 -16.69 14.37 13.56
N ILE A 109 -15.99 13.23 13.60
CA ILE A 109 -14.52 13.18 13.49
C ILE A 109 -14.08 13.89 12.21
N ARG A 110 -12.94 14.59 12.29
CA ARG A 110 -12.45 15.45 11.22
C ARG A 110 -11.04 15.10 10.82
N VAL A 111 -10.85 14.95 9.52
CA VAL A 111 -9.55 14.91 8.88
C VAL A 111 -9.09 16.34 8.67
N ARG A 112 -8.14 16.82 9.49
CA ARG A 112 -7.58 18.16 9.32
C ARG A 112 -6.35 18.14 8.41
N PRO A 113 -5.95 19.29 7.87
CA PRO A 113 -4.71 19.42 7.08
C PRO A 113 -3.40 19.25 7.89
N THR A 114 -3.52 18.89 9.16
CA THR A 114 -2.43 18.45 10.03
C THR A 114 -2.40 16.94 10.23
N CYS A 115 -3.45 16.23 9.84
CA CYS A 115 -3.60 14.80 10.03
C CYS A 115 -3.01 14.03 8.84
N GLY A 116 -2.18 13.04 9.11
CA GLY A 116 -1.60 12.11 8.14
C GLY A 116 -2.14 10.68 8.26
N LEU A 117 -1.80 9.86 7.27
CA LEU A 117 -1.70 8.42 7.46
C LEU A 117 -0.23 8.05 7.38
N HIS A 118 0.29 7.37 8.39
CA HIS A 118 1.65 6.86 8.35
C HIS A 118 1.62 5.35 8.16
N TYR A 119 2.35 4.86 7.16
CA TYR A 119 2.41 3.45 6.85
C TYR A 119 3.79 2.91 7.20
N HIS A 120 3.84 2.04 8.19
CA HIS A 120 5.06 1.37 8.62
C HIS A 120 5.15 0.05 7.88
N VAL A 121 6.19 -0.12 7.08
CA VAL A 121 6.53 -1.33 6.35
C VAL A 121 7.64 -2.03 7.15
N LEU A 122 7.29 -3.16 7.77
CA LEU A 122 8.14 -3.82 8.76
C LEU A 122 8.29 -5.33 8.55
N THR A 123 9.48 -5.86 8.85
CA THR A 123 9.79 -7.31 8.78
C THR A 123 10.05 -7.88 10.18
N VAL A 124 9.01 -7.94 11.02
CA VAL A 124 9.13 -8.40 12.42
C VAL A 124 9.65 -9.84 12.47
N GLY A 125 10.77 -10.05 13.14
CA GLY A 125 11.35 -11.38 13.35
C GLY A 125 12.03 -11.98 12.11
N LEU A 126 12.37 -11.15 11.12
CA LEU A 126 13.19 -11.58 9.99
C LEU A 126 14.59 -11.98 10.47
N ALA A 127 15.03 -13.18 10.14
CA ALA A 127 16.29 -13.73 10.62
C ALA A 127 17.52 -13.21 9.85
N GLU A 128 17.31 -12.69 8.65
CA GLU A 128 18.37 -12.29 7.72
C GLU A 128 18.29 -10.79 7.42
N PRO A 129 19.44 -10.08 7.39
CA PRO A 129 19.45 -8.66 7.11
C PRO A 129 19.08 -8.38 5.64
N VAL A 130 18.22 -7.39 5.41
CA VAL A 130 17.76 -7.01 4.08
C VAL A 130 18.89 -6.26 3.33
N PRO A 131 19.27 -6.66 2.10
CA PRO A 131 20.31 -5.98 1.35
C PRO A 131 20.04 -4.47 1.18
N GLU A 132 21.07 -3.65 1.41
CA GLU A 132 20.98 -2.19 1.36
C GLU A 132 20.38 -1.69 0.04
N ILE A 133 20.75 -2.33 -1.08
CA ILE A 133 20.30 -1.96 -2.41
C ILE A 133 18.77 -1.97 -2.56
N ILE A 134 18.07 -2.85 -1.83
CA ILE A 134 16.60 -2.90 -1.82
C ILE A 134 16.05 -1.60 -1.23
N LEU A 135 16.56 -1.20 -0.06
CA LEU A 135 16.18 0.05 0.60
C LEU A 135 16.56 1.28 -0.25
N ALA A 136 17.74 1.29 -0.86
CA ALA A 136 18.17 2.35 -1.77
C ALA A 136 17.22 2.50 -2.98
N ASN A 137 16.73 1.38 -3.51
CA ASN A 137 15.77 1.38 -4.59
C ASN A 137 14.36 1.78 -4.14
N VAL A 138 13.92 1.43 -2.93
CA VAL A 138 12.68 1.98 -2.37
C VAL A 138 12.77 3.50 -2.26
N TRP A 139 13.85 4.01 -1.67
CA TRP A 139 14.10 5.45 -1.54
C TRP A 139 14.05 6.17 -2.89
N ASN A 140 14.74 5.66 -3.91
CA ASN A 140 14.77 6.30 -5.22
C ASN A 140 13.49 6.11 -6.06
N LEU A 141 12.78 4.99 -5.91
CA LEU A 141 11.49 4.78 -6.55
C LEU A 141 10.45 5.76 -5.97
N THR A 142 10.42 5.91 -4.65
CA THR A 142 9.59 6.92 -3.99
C THR A 142 9.98 8.33 -4.42
N ARG A 143 11.28 8.69 -4.43
CA ARG A 143 11.73 10.01 -4.90
C ARG A 143 11.30 10.31 -6.33
N ARG A 144 11.49 9.35 -7.23
CA ARG A 144 11.18 9.52 -8.66
C ARG A 144 9.71 9.84 -8.91
N TYR A 145 8.81 9.27 -8.12
CA TYR A 145 7.35 9.44 -8.26
C TYR A 145 6.73 10.22 -7.09
N ALA A 146 7.53 10.93 -6.29
CA ALA A 146 7.08 11.60 -5.07
C ALA A 146 5.89 12.55 -5.28
N PRO A 147 5.85 13.45 -6.28
CA PRO A 147 4.67 14.30 -6.47
C PRO A 147 3.44 13.49 -6.90
N ASN A 148 3.62 12.43 -7.68
CA ASN A 148 2.53 11.55 -8.10
C ASN A 148 1.98 10.75 -6.92
N LEU A 149 2.85 10.22 -6.07
CA LEU A 149 2.48 9.54 -4.83
C LEU A 149 1.74 10.48 -3.88
N LYS A 150 2.22 11.71 -3.70
CA LYS A 150 1.54 12.72 -2.89
C LYS A 150 0.18 13.09 -3.47
N PHE A 151 0.07 13.29 -4.78
CA PHE A 151 -1.20 13.57 -5.45
C PHE A 151 -2.18 12.39 -5.33
N LEU A 152 -1.73 11.16 -5.61
CA LEU A 152 -2.52 9.92 -5.53
C LEU A 152 -3.08 9.69 -4.11
N THR A 153 -2.34 10.09 -3.08
CA THR A 153 -2.69 9.90 -1.66
C THR A 153 -3.21 11.17 -0.99
N SER A 154 -3.56 12.19 -1.78
CA SER A 154 -4.05 13.48 -1.26
C SER A 154 -5.50 13.41 -0.79
N GLY A 155 -5.82 14.11 0.30
CA GLY A 155 -7.10 14.01 1.04
C GLY A 155 -7.74 15.35 1.42
N GLY A 156 -7.20 16.48 0.94
CA GLY A 156 -7.75 17.82 1.17
C GLY A 156 -9.15 18.03 0.55
N ASP A 157 -9.83 19.12 0.89
CA ASP A 157 -11.21 19.39 0.45
C ASP A 157 -11.42 20.71 -0.27
N GLN A 158 -10.34 21.43 -0.57
CA GLN A 158 -10.38 22.68 -1.32
C GLN A 158 -9.33 22.67 -2.43
N MET A 159 -9.64 23.33 -3.55
CA MET A 159 -8.75 23.34 -4.72
C MET A 159 -7.39 24.00 -4.42
N ASN A 160 -7.37 24.98 -3.53
CA ASN A 160 -6.17 25.65 -3.04
C ASN A 160 -5.55 24.96 -1.80
N ALA A 161 -6.09 23.81 -1.38
CA ALA A 161 -5.56 23.02 -0.27
C ALA A 161 -5.78 21.51 -0.52
N LEU A 162 -5.31 21.00 -1.66
CA LEU A 162 -5.48 19.58 -2.05
C LEU A 162 -4.73 18.62 -1.11
N CYS A 163 -3.60 19.06 -0.55
CA CYS A 163 -2.71 18.24 0.26
C CYS A 163 -2.57 18.75 1.70
N ARG A 164 -2.01 17.94 2.62
CA ARG A 164 -1.55 18.47 3.92
C ARG A 164 -0.26 19.28 3.82
N ARG A 165 -0.06 20.17 4.80
CA ARG A 165 1.06 21.13 4.85
C ARG A 165 2.43 20.44 4.98
N ARG A 166 3.48 21.10 4.46
CA ARG A 166 4.86 20.58 4.42
C ARG A 166 5.43 20.25 5.80
N ASN A 167 5.10 21.02 6.83
CA ASN A 167 5.62 20.83 8.20
C ASN A 167 5.21 19.50 8.86
N HIS A 168 4.49 18.62 8.15
CA HIS A 168 4.13 17.28 8.61
C HIS A 168 4.53 16.18 7.62
N ASN A 169 5.12 16.55 6.46
CA ASN A 169 5.59 15.63 5.42
C ASN A 169 6.56 16.27 4.41
N SER A 170 7.61 16.87 4.93
CA SER A 170 8.57 17.62 4.14
C SER A 170 9.40 16.72 3.22
N HIS A 171 9.44 17.10 1.94
CA HIS A 171 10.27 16.46 0.92
C HIS A 171 11.68 17.06 0.82
N LEU A 172 11.98 18.14 1.56
CA LEU A 172 13.17 18.98 1.32
C LEU A 172 14.50 18.23 1.44
N GLU A 173 14.66 17.36 2.43
CA GLU A 173 15.86 16.53 2.55
C GLU A 173 15.84 15.37 1.55
N MET A 174 14.69 14.71 1.42
CA MET A 174 14.52 13.58 0.49
C MET A 174 14.90 13.94 -0.96
N VAL A 175 14.57 15.15 -1.45
CA VAL A 175 14.95 15.54 -2.81
C VAL A 175 16.45 15.79 -2.97
N ARG A 176 17.16 16.17 -1.90
CA ARG A 176 18.59 16.49 -1.93
C ARG A 176 19.47 15.26 -1.79
N LEU A 177 19.09 14.34 -0.92
CA LEU A 177 19.94 13.22 -0.53
C LEU A 177 19.68 11.98 -1.41
N SER A 178 20.75 11.33 -1.87
CA SER A 178 20.67 10.29 -2.90
C SER A 178 21.58 9.10 -2.59
N PRO A 179 21.08 7.86 -2.64
CA PRO A 179 21.87 6.64 -2.40
C PRO A 179 22.83 6.31 -3.56
N GLY A 180 22.87 7.14 -4.61
CA GLY A 180 23.93 7.11 -5.62
C GLY A 180 25.21 7.83 -5.19
N ALA A 181 25.19 8.59 -4.10
CA ALA A 181 26.33 9.38 -3.62
C ALA A 181 26.73 9.07 -2.17
N MET A 182 25.95 8.25 -1.46
CA MET A 182 26.13 7.89 -0.05
C MET A 182 25.35 6.61 0.26
N SER A 183 25.69 5.95 1.35
CA SER A 183 24.96 4.78 1.86
C SER A 183 23.61 5.16 2.48
N MET A 184 22.72 4.17 2.65
CA MET A 184 21.45 4.35 3.37
C MET A 184 21.66 4.67 4.86
N ARG A 185 22.75 4.19 5.47
CA ARG A 185 23.12 4.55 6.85
C ARG A 185 23.49 6.03 6.96
N GLU A 186 24.30 6.54 6.04
CA GLU A 186 24.65 7.96 6.00
C GLU A 186 23.42 8.83 5.69
N LEU A 187 22.49 8.34 4.86
CA LEU A 187 21.20 8.99 4.62
C LEU A 187 20.39 9.12 5.91
N GLN A 188 20.18 8.02 6.64
CA GLN A 188 19.48 8.02 7.93
C GLN A 188 20.11 9.02 8.90
N GLN A 189 21.44 9.00 9.07
CA GLN A 189 22.15 9.93 9.93
C GLN A 189 21.94 11.41 9.53
N LYS A 190 21.97 11.71 8.23
CA LYS A 190 21.73 13.07 7.73
C LYS A 190 20.30 13.54 7.95
N LEU A 191 19.31 12.64 7.86
CA LEU A 191 17.92 12.95 8.17
C LEU A 191 17.75 13.27 9.67
N GLY A 192 18.27 12.42 10.57
CA GLY A 192 18.19 12.63 12.02
C GLY A 192 18.95 13.87 12.50
N GLN A 193 19.99 14.30 11.77
CA GLN A 193 20.76 15.52 12.08
C GLN A 193 20.27 16.78 11.35
N SER A 194 19.22 16.68 10.53
CA SER A 194 18.74 17.83 9.77
C SER A 194 18.20 18.92 10.70
N ARG A 195 18.69 20.15 10.49
CA ARG A 195 18.13 21.37 11.13
C ARG A 195 17.02 22.01 10.30
N ILE A 196 16.73 21.47 9.11
CA ILE A 196 15.75 21.99 8.17
C ILE A 196 14.43 21.25 8.34
N VAL A 197 14.49 19.93 8.50
CA VAL A 197 13.33 19.05 8.61
C VAL A 197 13.51 18.16 9.83
N PRO A 198 12.66 18.29 10.87
CA PRO A 198 12.63 17.34 11.98
C PRO A 198 12.45 15.91 11.46
N GLU A 199 13.07 14.92 12.11
CA GLU A 199 13.13 13.54 11.63
C GLU A 199 11.72 12.96 11.33
N HIS A 200 10.81 13.07 12.29
CA HIS A 200 9.39 12.68 12.19
C HIS A 200 8.56 13.50 11.18
N GLN A 201 9.13 14.49 10.50
CA GLN A 201 8.43 15.26 9.45
C GLN A 201 8.93 14.91 8.06
N ASN A 202 9.90 14.01 7.92
CA ASN A 202 10.39 13.62 6.60
C ASN A 202 9.34 12.84 5.81
N PHE A 203 9.35 13.02 4.48
CA PHE A 203 8.46 12.33 3.54
C PHE A 203 8.54 10.79 3.66
N LEU A 204 9.76 10.29 3.86
CA LEU A 204 10.07 8.94 4.31
C LEU A 204 10.85 9.07 5.62
N ASN A 205 10.44 8.35 6.65
CA ASN A 205 11.18 8.30 7.91
C ASN A 205 11.94 6.97 8.01
N LEU A 206 13.21 7.11 8.38
CA LEU A 206 14.22 6.04 8.47
C LEU A 206 14.64 5.77 9.93
N GLU A 207 14.09 6.49 10.90
CA GLU A 207 14.50 6.51 12.31
C GLU A 207 14.68 5.10 12.91
N HIS A 208 13.77 4.18 12.60
CA HIS A 208 13.76 2.85 13.21
C HIS A 208 14.61 1.80 12.46
N LEU A 209 15.25 2.18 11.35
CA LEU A 209 16.14 1.27 10.64
C LEU A 209 17.42 1.00 11.46
N GLN A 210 17.90 -0.24 11.39
CA GLN A 210 19.20 -0.62 11.92
C GLN A 210 20.01 -1.30 10.83
N PHE A 211 21.34 -1.09 10.87
CA PHE A 211 22.27 -1.60 9.88
C PHE A 211 23.36 -2.43 10.57
N ASP A 212 23.77 -3.53 9.94
CA ASP A 212 24.96 -4.30 10.36
C ASP A 212 26.27 -3.61 9.94
N GLU A 213 27.43 -4.24 10.08
CA GLU A 213 28.70 -3.63 9.68
C GLU A 213 28.82 -3.43 8.17
N ASP A 214 28.24 -4.34 7.37
CA ASP A 214 28.30 -4.38 5.91
C ASP A 214 27.29 -3.43 5.23
N GLY A 215 26.36 -2.85 5.99
CA GLY A 215 25.36 -1.92 5.47
C GLY A 215 24.02 -2.55 5.14
N ALA A 216 23.84 -3.85 5.36
CA ALA A 216 22.55 -4.49 5.24
C ALA A 216 21.66 -4.15 6.45
N VAL A 217 20.35 -4.21 6.25
CA VAL A 217 19.34 -3.70 7.20
C VAL A 217 18.90 -4.83 8.12
N THR A 218 19.33 -4.79 9.38
CA THR A 218 18.99 -5.81 10.40
C THR A 218 17.61 -5.62 11.01
N ASN A 219 17.14 -4.38 11.12
CA ASN A 219 15.76 -4.06 11.46
C ASN A 219 15.14 -3.25 10.31
N PHE A 220 14.35 -3.90 9.46
CA PHE A 220 13.66 -3.22 8.38
C PHE A 220 12.34 -2.66 8.89
N HIS A 221 12.33 -1.36 9.19
CA HIS A 221 11.17 -0.57 9.59
C HIS A 221 11.23 0.78 8.86
N LEU A 222 10.51 0.86 7.74
CA LEU A 222 10.41 2.05 6.92
C LEU A 222 9.04 2.69 7.08
N GLU A 223 8.98 4.01 7.25
CA GLU A 223 7.72 4.72 7.41
C GLU A 223 7.45 5.66 6.22
N PHE A 224 6.33 5.44 5.53
CA PHE A 224 5.80 6.34 4.51
C PHE A 224 4.89 7.35 5.18
N ARG A 225 5.39 8.58 5.35
CA ARG A 225 4.63 9.61 6.05
C ARG A 225 3.70 10.33 5.12
N PHE A 226 4.11 10.64 3.89
CA PHE A 226 3.42 11.63 3.04
C PHE A 226 1.90 11.51 2.81
N PRO A 227 1.22 10.34 2.87
CA PRO A 227 -0.22 10.28 2.66
C PRO A 227 -1.00 11.23 3.57
N ASP A 228 -2.06 11.83 3.04
CA ASP A 228 -3.00 12.59 3.84
C ASP A 228 -3.96 11.65 4.57
N ALA A 229 -4.42 12.07 5.75
CA ALA A 229 -5.51 11.40 6.44
C ALA A 229 -6.77 11.31 5.57
N ASP A 230 -7.48 10.20 5.69
CA ASP A 230 -8.80 9.99 5.11
C ASP A 230 -9.60 8.98 5.96
N LEU A 231 -10.91 8.90 5.71
CA LEU A 231 -11.82 8.00 6.43
C LEU A 231 -12.44 6.94 5.50
N SER A 232 -11.76 6.59 4.40
CA SER A 232 -12.19 5.53 3.49
C SER A 232 -11.44 4.24 3.80
N PRO A 233 -12.09 3.21 4.38
CA PRO A 233 -11.49 1.91 4.59
C PRO A 233 -10.85 1.32 3.32
N ILE A 234 -11.49 1.47 2.16
CA ILE A 234 -10.91 1.01 0.90
C ILE A 234 -9.65 1.77 0.56
N SER A 235 -9.64 3.11 0.66
CA SER A 235 -8.45 3.89 0.35
C SER A 235 -7.27 3.51 1.25
N ILE A 236 -7.53 3.36 2.55
CA ILE A 236 -6.51 2.97 3.53
C ILE A 236 -5.94 1.59 3.18
N ALA A 237 -6.79 0.61 2.85
CA ALA A 237 -6.37 -0.74 2.50
C ALA A 237 -5.55 -0.79 1.20
N VAL A 238 -5.98 -0.14 0.12
CA VAL A 238 -5.24 -0.21 -1.16
C VAL A 238 -3.88 0.48 -1.10
N LYS A 239 -3.72 1.49 -0.22
CA LYS A 239 -2.43 2.12 0.05
C LYS A 239 -1.43 1.15 0.71
N ASN A 240 -1.88 0.20 1.54
CA ASN A 240 -1.00 -0.87 2.04
C ASN A 240 -0.38 -1.66 0.87
N PHE A 241 -1.20 -1.99 -0.15
CA PHE A 241 -0.74 -2.71 -1.34
C PHE A 241 0.10 -1.84 -2.28
N LEU A 242 -0.14 -0.53 -2.33
CA LEU A 242 0.74 0.41 -3.04
C LEU A 242 2.16 0.36 -2.47
N PHE A 243 2.32 0.45 -1.14
CA PHE A 243 3.64 0.45 -0.51
C PHE A 243 4.31 -0.93 -0.56
N LEU A 244 3.55 -2.01 -0.41
CA LEU A 244 4.04 -3.37 -0.68
C LEU A 244 4.51 -3.50 -2.13
N ALA A 245 3.75 -3.01 -3.11
CA ALA A 245 4.12 -3.08 -4.52
C ALA A 245 5.40 -2.29 -4.82
N ILE A 246 5.57 -1.10 -4.22
CA ILE A 246 6.80 -0.30 -4.33
C ILE A 246 8.00 -1.07 -3.79
N LEU A 247 7.86 -1.72 -2.62
CA LEU A 247 8.94 -2.54 -2.04
C LEU A 247 9.30 -3.71 -2.95
N LEU A 248 8.32 -4.51 -3.36
CA LEU A 248 8.57 -5.68 -4.20
C LEU A 248 9.13 -5.28 -5.58
N LYS A 249 8.73 -4.12 -6.11
CA LYS A 249 9.31 -3.58 -7.34
C LYS A 249 10.76 -3.13 -7.13
N ALA A 250 11.10 -2.57 -5.98
CA ALA A 250 12.47 -2.23 -5.63
C ALA A 250 13.37 -3.47 -5.54
N VAL A 251 12.86 -4.61 -5.04
CA VAL A 251 13.57 -5.90 -5.09
C VAL A 251 13.89 -6.29 -6.53
N GLU A 252 12.90 -6.27 -7.43
CA GLU A 252 13.13 -6.60 -8.84
C GLU A 252 14.20 -5.72 -9.48
N MET A 253 14.15 -4.41 -9.21
CA MET A 253 15.08 -3.44 -9.79
C MET A 253 16.50 -3.55 -9.23
N SER A 254 16.65 -4.14 -8.04
CA SER A 254 17.96 -4.34 -7.39
C SER A 254 18.85 -5.33 -8.14
N GLN A 255 18.32 -6.08 -9.10
CA GLN A 255 19.12 -6.89 -10.03
C GLN A 255 19.97 -6.04 -10.98
N TYR A 256 19.57 -4.80 -11.21
CA TYR A 256 20.13 -3.97 -12.28
C TYR A 256 20.92 -2.76 -11.77
N GLY A 257 20.97 -2.56 -10.46
CA GLY A 257 21.62 -1.42 -9.81
C GLY A 257 20.64 -0.53 -9.07
N VAL A 258 21.04 0.74 -8.85
CA VAL A 258 20.20 1.72 -8.15
C VAL A 258 19.47 2.61 -9.14
N ILE A 259 18.16 2.73 -8.96
CA ILE A 259 17.27 3.57 -9.76
C ILE A 259 17.74 5.02 -9.71
N HIS A 260 17.89 5.65 -10.86
CA HIS A 260 18.09 7.09 -10.96
C HIS A 260 16.74 7.82 -11.03
N VAL A 261 16.65 8.97 -10.38
CA VAL A 261 15.47 9.87 -10.39
C VAL A 261 15.19 10.57 -11.74
N GLY A 262 15.90 10.18 -12.82
CA GLY A 262 15.77 10.77 -14.16
C GLY A 262 16.69 11.96 -14.46
N ARG A 263 16.62 12.48 -15.69
CA ARG A 263 17.47 13.58 -16.18
C ARG A 263 17.24 14.87 -15.40
N ILE A 264 18.28 15.70 -15.25
CA ILE A 264 18.27 16.95 -14.46
C ILE A 264 17.04 17.82 -14.69
N ARG A 265 16.66 18.11 -15.96
CA ARG A 265 15.48 18.94 -16.26
C ARG A 265 14.18 18.33 -15.75
N LYS A 266 14.00 17.01 -15.91
CA LYS A 266 12.82 16.30 -15.41
C LYS A 266 12.80 16.27 -13.89
N TRP A 267 13.95 16.02 -13.27
CA TRP A 267 14.08 16.04 -11.82
C TRP A 267 13.74 17.41 -11.22
N LYS A 268 14.24 18.49 -11.81
CA LYS A 268 13.86 19.86 -11.41
C LYS A 268 12.34 20.08 -11.46
N ARG A 269 11.70 19.62 -12.55
CA ARG A 269 10.24 19.69 -12.66
C ARG A 269 9.52 18.88 -11.58
N GLN A 270 9.99 17.69 -11.21
CA GLN A 270 9.43 16.90 -10.12
C GLN A 270 9.52 17.63 -8.76
N VAL A 271 10.64 18.30 -8.49
CA VAL A 271 10.80 19.14 -7.29
C VAL A 271 9.85 20.34 -7.32
N GLU A 272 9.68 21.01 -8.46
CA GLU A 272 8.71 22.10 -8.61
C GLU A 272 7.28 21.64 -8.33
N LEU A 273 6.87 20.47 -8.85
CA LEU A 273 5.55 19.89 -8.59
C LEU A 273 5.37 19.59 -7.09
N LEU A 274 6.38 19.04 -6.43
CA LEU A 274 6.36 18.86 -4.98
C LEU A 274 6.26 20.18 -4.23
N ASP A 275 6.93 21.23 -4.67
CA ASP A 275 6.83 22.56 -4.05
C ASP A 275 5.45 23.22 -4.26
N MET A 276 4.69 22.80 -5.28
CA MET A 276 3.30 23.18 -5.49
C MET A 276 2.33 22.38 -4.59
N LEU A 277 2.58 21.08 -4.39
CA LEU A 277 1.72 20.19 -3.59
C LEU A 277 2.01 20.28 -2.08
N SER A 278 3.29 20.34 -1.71
CA SER A 278 3.81 20.43 -0.35
C SER A 278 4.25 21.87 -0.08
N ASN A 279 3.33 22.81 -0.12
CA ASN A 279 3.62 24.23 0.12
C ASN A 279 3.08 24.69 1.49
N ASN A 280 3.46 25.92 1.85
CA ASN A 280 3.08 26.69 3.04
C ASN A 280 3.93 26.43 4.30
N ASP A 281 4.98 27.26 4.44
CA ASP A 281 5.73 27.50 5.69
C ASP A 281 5.16 28.71 6.48
N GLY A 282 3.99 29.24 6.07
CA GLY A 282 3.35 30.44 6.60
C GLY A 282 2.20 30.16 7.58
N LYS A 283 1.37 31.17 7.84
CA LYS A 283 0.31 31.11 8.87
C LYS A 283 -0.93 30.31 8.48
N LEU A 284 -1.04 29.83 7.24
CA LEU A 284 -2.21 29.07 6.82
C LEU A 284 -2.24 27.73 7.55
N ALA A 285 -3.43 27.30 7.94
CA ALA A 285 -3.64 26.02 8.63
C ALA A 285 -3.52 24.81 7.68
N THR A 286 -3.36 25.04 6.38
CA THR A 286 -3.41 24.04 5.29
C THR A 286 -2.21 24.21 4.35
N SER A 287 -1.95 23.25 3.47
CA SER A 287 -1.05 23.53 2.33
C SER A 287 -1.66 24.61 1.43
N ASP A 288 -0.82 25.27 0.64
CA ASP A 288 -1.24 26.20 -0.41
C ASP A 288 -0.97 25.59 -1.80
N THR A 289 -1.99 24.92 -2.34
CA THR A 289 -1.96 24.34 -3.69
C THR A 289 -2.58 25.26 -4.74
N SER A 290 -2.73 26.56 -4.48
CA SER A 290 -3.30 27.52 -5.45
C SER A 290 -2.58 27.58 -6.80
N ARG A 291 -1.31 27.14 -6.84
CA ARG A 291 -0.49 27.05 -8.06
C ARG A 291 -0.71 25.77 -8.87
N VAL A 292 -1.52 24.82 -8.36
CA VAL A 292 -1.85 23.57 -9.06
C VAL A 292 -3.01 23.85 -10.03
N THR A 293 -2.66 24.11 -11.29
CA THR A 293 -3.64 24.34 -12.37
C THR A 293 -4.15 23.03 -12.96
N SER A 294 -5.12 23.10 -13.88
CA SER A 294 -5.60 21.97 -14.68
C SER A 294 -4.46 21.24 -15.40
N GLU A 295 -3.53 21.99 -15.99
CA GLU A 295 -2.39 21.42 -16.72
C GLU A 295 -1.44 20.68 -15.79
N VAL A 296 -1.25 21.20 -14.56
CA VAL A 296 -0.46 20.54 -13.53
C VAL A 296 -1.14 19.26 -13.06
N ILE A 297 -2.47 19.26 -12.90
CA ILE A 297 -3.24 18.06 -12.56
C ILE A 297 -3.07 16.99 -13.65
N ASP A 298 -3.15 17.35 -14.93
CA ASP A 298 -2.99 16.40 -16.02
C ASP A 298 -1.56 15.83 -16.10
N GLU A 299 -0.55 16.64 -15.77
CA GLU A 299 0.84 16.18 -15.61
C GLU A 299 0.96 15.17 -14.45
N LEU A 300 0.32 15.44 -13.31
CA LEU A 300 0.29 14.54 -12.15
C LEU A 300 -0.45 13.23 -12.45
N ARG A 301 -1.59 13.28 -13.13
CA ARG A 301 -2.34 12.08 -13.60
C ARG A 301 -1.49 11.21 -14.50
N SER A 302 -0.80 11.84 -15.46
CA SER A 302 0.10 11.14 -16.39
C SER A 302 1.23 10.40 -15.65
N GLY A 303 1.88 11.07 -14.68
CA GLY A 303 2.92 10.41 -13.89
C GLY A 303 2.39 9.37 -12.90
N SER A 304 1.16 9.52 -12.37
CA SER A 304 0.51 8.51 -11.54
C SER A 304 0.16 7.25 -12.34
N ARG A 305 -0.36 7.40 -13.57
CA ARG A 305 -0.55 6.28 -14.50
C ARG A 305 0.76 5.57 -14.80
N GLU A 306 1.82 6.32 -15.09
CA GLU A 306 3.14 5.74 -15.34
C GLU A 306 3.65 4.93 -14.13
N LEU A 307 3.50 5.45 -12.91
CA LEU A 307 3.84 4.71 -11.70
C LEU A 307 3.03 3.41 -11.60
N LEU A 308 1.71 3.47 -11.81
CA LEU A 308 0.86 2.28 -11.71
C LEU A 308 1.15 1.27 -12.82
N GLU A 309 1.42 1.70 -14.05
CA GLU A 309 1.88 0.84 -15.14
C GLU A 309 3.19 0.12 -14.77
N LEU A 310 4.12 0.82 -14.12
CA LEU A 310 5.37 0.23 -13.64
C LEU A 310 5.12 -0.84 -12.56
N LEU A 311 4.16 -0.60 -11.67
CA LEU A 311 3.81 -1.50 -10.56
C LEU A 311 2.83 -2.61 -10.98
N LYS A 312 2.17 -2.51 -12.14
CA LYS A 312 1.14 -3.45 -12.59
C LYS A 312 1.57 -4.92 -12.53
N PRO A 313 2.76 -5.32 -13.00
CA PRO A 313 3.19 -6.72 -12.90
C PRO A 313 3.33 -7.23 -11.46
N THR A 314 3.52 -6.32 -10.50
CA THR A 314 3.52 -6.68 -9.07
C THR A 314 2.10 -6.82 -8.54
N PHE A 315 1.18 -5.93 -8.92
CA PHE A 315 -0.23 -6.05 -8.56
C PHE A 315 -0.89 -7.30 -9.13
N ASP A 316 -0.55 -7.70 -10.36
CA ASP A 316 -1.09 -8.91 -11.01
C ASP A 316 -0.73 -10.20 -10.23
N ARG A 317 0.23 -10.15 -9.30
CA ARG A 317 0.56 -11.25 -8.38
C ARG A 317 -0.27 -11.28 -7.10
N PHE A 318 -1.00 -10.22 -6.79
CA PHE A 318 -1.85 -10.18 -5.60
C PHE A 318 -3.21 -10.80 -5.93
N GLU A 319 -3.46 -11.98 -5.38
CA GLU A 319 -4.70 -12.72 -5.64
C GLU A 319 -5.92 -12.02 -5.04
N HIS A 320 -7.03 -11.99 -5.80
CA HIS A 320 -8.32 -11.41 -5.40
C HIS A 320 -8.21 -9.98 -4.85
N ASN A 321 -7.34 -9.17 -5.44
CA ASN A 321 -7.00 -7.85 -4.94
C ASN A 321 -7.30 -6.75 -5.97
N PRO A 322 -8.36 -5.93 -5.75
CA PRO A 322 -8.74 -4.85 -6.68
C PRO A 322 -7.92 -3.57 -6.51
N SER A 323 -6.79 -3.61 -5.79
CA SER A 323 -6.01 -2.41 -5.48
C SER A 323 -5.54 -1.69 -6.75
N TYR A 324 -5.19 -2.41 -7.81
CA TYR A 324 -4.77 -1.76 -9.06
C TYR A 324 -5.91 -0.95 -9.69
N GLU A 325 -7.12 -1.51 -9.76
CA GLU A 325 -8.31 -0.88 -10.34
C GLU A 325 -8.73 0.36 -9.56
N ILE A 326 -8.65 0.28 -8.23
CA ILE A 326 -8.99 1.36 -7.30
C ILE A 326 -7.92 2.46 -7.35
N LEU A 327 -6.63 2.10 -7.29
CA LEU A 327 -5.54 3.07 -7.40
C LEU A 327 -5.52 3.74 -8.78
N SER A 328 -5.90 3.03 -9.84
CA SER A 328 -6.05 3.60 -11.19
C SER A 328 -7.15 4.65 -11.25
N LEU A 329 -8.27 4.44 -10.54
CA LEU A 329 -9.31 5.46 -10.39
C LEU A 329 -8.78 6.68 -9.61
N LEU A 330 -8.08 6.44 -8.49
CA LEU A 330 -7.50 7.50 -7.67
C LEU A 330 -6.34 8.24 -8.36
N ALA A 331 -5.67 7.63 -9.33
CA ALA A 331 -4.66 8.30 -10.15
C ALA A 331 -5.28 9.38 -11.04
N GLU A 332 -6.52 9.16 -11.51
CA GLU A 332 -7.27 10.12 -12.31
C GLU A 332 -8.03 11.13 -11.44
N THR A 333 -8.65 10.67 -10.35
CA THR A 333 -9.41 11.52 -9.44
C THR A 333 -9.12 11.10 -8.00
N PRO A 334 -8.02 11.62 -7.39
CA PRO A 334 -7.69 11.29 -6.01
C PRO A 334 -8.78 11.80 -5.05
N LEU A 335 -8.73 11.32 -3.80
CA LEU A 335 -9.72 11.67 -2.78
C LEU A 335 -9.89 13.19 -2.65
N SER A 336 -8.79 13.95 -2.75
CA SER A 336 -8.85 15.40 -2.68
C SER A 336 -9.76 16.03 -3.73
N LEU A 337 -9.65 15.60 -4.99
CA LEU A 337 -10.51 16.09 -6.08
C LEU A 337 -11.96 15.61 -5.92
N LEU A 338 -12.17 14.39 -5.43
CA LEU A 338 -13.52 13.91 -5.10
C LEU A 338 -14.16 14.79 -4.03
N ARG A 339 -13.41 15.16 -2.98
CA ARG A 339 -13.89 16.05 -1.91
C ARG A 339 -14.11 17.48 -2.37
N VAL A 340 -13.24 18.03 -3.23
CA VAL A 340 -13.43 19.35 -3.85
C VAL A 340 -14.74 19.41 -4.64
N SER A 341 -15.16 18.30 -5.26
CA SER A 341 -16.46 18.22 -5.95
C SER A 341 -17.68 18.08 -5.02
N GLY A 342 -17.47 18.09 -3.71
CA GLY A 342 -18.52 18.07 -2.68
C GLY A 342 -18.89 16.68 -2.16
N ARG A 343 -18.17 15.62 -2.55
CA ARG A 343 -18.46 14.25 -2.08
C ARG A 343 -18.05 14.06 -0.62
N SER A 344 -18.95 13.46 0.16
CA SER A 344 -18.70 12.97 1.51
C SER A 344 -17.83 11.69 1.49
N TRP A 345 -17.27 11.33 2.66
CA TRP A 345 -16.51 10.08 2.79
C TRP A 345 -17.36 8.84 2.48
N GLY A 346 -18.65 8.84 2.84
CA GLY A 346 -19.55 7.74 2.52
C GLY A 346 -19.77 7.57 1.01
N GLU A 347 -20.00 8.67 0.28
CA GLU A 347 -20.15 8.63 -1.18
C GLU A 347 -18.86 8.22 -1.90
N ILE A 348 -17.71 8.64 -1.37
CA ILE A 348 -16.40 8.20 -1.85
C ILE A 348 -16.25 6.70 -1.63
N GLU A 349 -16.52 6.20 -0.42
CA GLU A 349 -16.43 4.77 -0.11
C GLU A 349 -17.36 3.95 -1.02
N SER A 350 -18.60 4.38 -1.27
CA SER A 350 -19.51 3.72 -2.22
C SER A 350 -18.94 3.66 -3.64
N LEU A 351 -18.36 4.75 -4.15
CA LEU A 351 -17.70 4.78 -5.46
C LEU A 351 -16.53 3.79 -5.51
N LEU A 352 -15.73 3.73 -4.45
CA LEU A 352 -14.60 2.81 -4.38
C LEU A 352 -15.07 1.35 -4.25
N ILE A 353 -16.17 1.07 -3.54
CA ILE A 353 -16.80 -0.26 -3.47
C ILE A 353 -17.22 -0.72 -4.87
N GLU A 354 -17.91 0.12 -5.64
CA GLU A 354 -18.33 -0.20 -7.00
C GLU A 354 -17.14 -0.56 -7.88
N ARG A 355 -16.02 0.15 -7.74
CA ARG A 355 -14.78 -0.14 -8.46
C ARG A 355 -14.08 -1.40 -7.94
N ALA A 356 -14.21 -1.68 -6.64
CA ALA A 356 -13.64 -2.82 -5.96
C ALA A 356 -14.39 -4.14 -6.24
N VAL A 357 -15.54 -4.10 -6.92
CA VAL A 357 -16.22 -5.30 -7.43
C VAL A 357 -15.35 -5.94 -8.51
N THR A 358 -14.31 -6.65 -8.08
CA THR A 358 -13.93 -7.90 -8.72
C THR A 358 -15.18 -8.77 -8.67
N PRO A 359 -15.61 -9.44 -9.76
CA PRO A 359 -16.71 -10.39 -9.65
C PRO A 359 -16.35 -11.36 -8.53
N ALA A 360 -16.99 -11.17 -7.38
CA ALA A 360 -16.91 -12.10 -6.28
C ALA A 360 -17.50 -13.36 -6.88
N ASN A 361 -16.64 -14.31 -7.20
CA ASN A 361 -17.05 -15.65 -7.59
C ASN A 361 -17.77 -16.22 -6.36
N ASP A 362 -19.07 -15.95 -6.22
CA ASP A 362 -19.90 -16.47 -5.14
C ASP A 362 -19.86 -17.99 -5.20
N LEU A 363 -18.92 -18.60 -4.48
CA LEU A 363 -18.77 -20.05 -4.42
C LEU A 363 -19.94 -20.58 -3.60
N ASP A 364 -20.79 -21.38 -4.22
CA ASP A 364 -21.86 -22.06 -3.51
C ASP A 364 -21.36 -23.39 -2.90
N GLY A 365 -22.24 -24.09 -2.18
CA GLY A 365 -21.88 -25.37 -1.56
C GLY A 365 -21.48 -26.47 -2.56
N THR A 366 -21.84 -26.34 -3.84
CA THR A 366 -21.44 -27.27 -4.90
C THR A 366 -20.07 -26.92 -5.45
N ASP A 367 -19.74 -25.63 -5.59
CA ASP A 367 -18.38 -25.18 -5.90
C ASP A 367 -17.39 -25.66 -4.83
N GLN A 368 -17.76 -25.57 -3.55
CA GLN A 368 -16.92 -26.08 -2.46
C GLN A 368 -16.70 -27.60 -2.55
N LYS A 369 -17.72 -28.37 -2.94
CA LYS A 369 -17.57 -29.83 -3.14
C LYS A 369 -16.70 -30.16 -4.34
N LEU A 370 -16.84 -29.42 -5.44
CA LEU A 370 -15.97 -29.58 -6.62
C LEU A 370 -14.51 -29.23 -6.29
N MET A 371 -14.29 -28.13 -5.58
CA MET A 371 -12.96 -27.74 -5.11
C MET A 371 -12.37 -28.81 -4.20
N ARG A 372 -13.15 -29.33 -3.25
CA ARG A 372 -12.74 -30.45 -2.38
C ARG A 372 -12.36 -31.69 -3.22
N CYS A 373 -13.18 -32.08 -4.19
CA CYS A 373 -12.90 -33.22 -5.05
C CYS A 373 -11.54 -33.07 -5.78
N ILE A 374 -11.22 -31.87 -6.25
CA ILE A 374 -9.95 -31.53 -6.90
C ILE A 374 -8.79 -31.51 -5.88
N GLU A 375 -8.94 -30.82 -4.76
CA GLU A 375 -7.89 -30.66 -3.73
C GLU A 375 -7.47 -31.99 -3.10
N PHE A 376 -8.44 -32.81 -2.73
CA PHE A 376 -8.17 -34.11 -2.12
C PHE A 376 -7.91 -35.19 -3.16
N SER A 377 -7.92 -34.83 -4.46
CA SER A 377 -7.77 -35.78 -5.56
C SER A 377 -8.71 -36.98 -5.40
N GLU A 378 -9.98 -36.72 -5.01
CA GLU A 378 -10.94 -37.79 -4.68
C GLU A 378 -11.27 -38.67 -5.90
N LEU A 379 -11.05 -38.14 -7.11
CA LEU A 379 -11.24 -38.81 -8.39
C LEU A 379 -9.93 -38.80 -9.19
N THR A 380 -9.16 -39.91 -9.14
CA THR A 380 -7.88 -40.09 -9.86
C THR A 380 -7.88 -41.31 -10.78
N GLY A 381 -6.84 -41.46 -11.59
CA GLY A 381 -6.61 -42.65 -12.42
C GLY A 381 -7.38 -42.64 -13.74
N TYR A 382 -7.94 -41.49 -14.14
CA TYR A 382 -8.63 -41.35 -15.41
C TYR A 382 -7.64 -41.10 -16.54
N THR A 383 -7.88 -41.72 -17.69
CA THR A 383 -6.98 -41.65 -18.85
C THR A 383 -7.14 -40.36 -19.66
N ALA A 384 -8.23 -39.61 -19.46
CA ALA A 384 -8.53 -38.36 -20.15
C ALA A 384 -9.39 -37.43 -19.29
N VAL A 385 -9.26 -36.13 -19.55
CA VAL A 385 -10.03 -35.08 -18.85
C VAL A 385 -11.54 -35.26 -19.02
N ASP A 386 -12.00 -35.70 -20.20
CA ASP A 386 -13.44 -35.87 -20.45
C ASP A 386 -14.03 -37.03 -19.62
N ALA A 387 -13.26 -38.10 -19.41
CA ALA A 387 -13.67 -39.20 -18.54
C ALA A 387 -13.77 -38.73 -17.08
N TRP A 388 -12.78 -37.95 -16.64
CA TRP A 388 -12.81 -37.33 -15.30
C TRP A 388 -14.01 -36.38 -15.14
N LYS A 389 -14.26 -35.50 -16.13
CA LYS A 389 -15.40 -34.57 -16.12
C LYS A 389 -16.72 -35.32 -16.03
N TRP A 390 -16.89 -36.38 -16.81
CA TRP A 390 -18.12 -37.18 -16.80
C TRP A 390 -18.39 -37.80 -15.42
N HIS A 391 -17.36 -38.39 -14.81
CA HIS A 391 -17.49 -38.97 -13.47
C HIS A 391 -17.73 -37.90 -12.40
N THR A 392 -16.98 -36.80 -12.44
CA THR A 392 -17.12 -35.69 -11.50
C THR A 392 -18.51 -35.05 -11.57
N ALA A 393 -19.06 -34.85 -12.77
CA ALA A 393 -20.41 -34.35 -12.95
C ALA A 393 -21.44 -35.29 -12.28
N ARG A 394 -21.26 -36.61 -12.44
CA ARG A 394 -22.14 -37.60 -11.82
C ARG A 394 -22.07 -37.60 -10.30
N GLU A 395 -20.87 -37.59 -9.72
CA GLU A 395 -20.68 -37.60 -8.26
C GLU A 395 -21.22 -36.33 -7.59
N LEU A 396 -21.16 -35.19 -8.30
CA LEU A 396 -21.65 -33.91 -7.81
C LEU A 396 -23.09 -33.59 -8.21
N PHE A 397 -23.79 -34.52 -8.87
CA PHE A 397 -25.15 -34.35 -9.38
C PHE A 397 -25.31 -33.12 -10.31
N LEU A 398 -24.31 -32.89 -11.16
CA LEU A 398 -24.24 -31.80 -12.13
C LEU A 398 -24.50 -32.30 -13.56
N THR A 399 -24.99 -31.42 -14.42
CA THR A 399 -24.91 -31.63 -15.87
C THR A 399 -23.50 -31.34 -16.37
N PRO A 400 -23.05 -31.91 -17.50
CA PRO A 400 -21.72 -31.59 -18.06
C PRO A 400 -21.51 -30.10 -18.30
N GLN A 401 -22.54 -29.40 -18.78
CA GLN A 401 -22.52 -27.95 -19.03
C GLN A 401 -22.34 -27.14 -17.74
N GLU A 402 -23.01 -27.56 -16.66
CA GLU A 402 -22.89 -26.91 -15.37
C GLU A 402 -21.52 -27.19 -14.73
N LEU A 403 -20.98 -28.39 -14.90
CA LEU A 403 -19.61 -28.69 -14.49
C LEU A 403 -18.60 -27.83 -15.26
N ASP A 404 -18.71 -27.72 -16.58
CA ASP A 404 -17.80 -26.90 -17.39
C ASP A 404 -17.85 -25.43 -16.97
N ARG A 405 -19.04 -24.86 -16.78
CA ARG A 405 -19.21 -23.49 -16.27
C ARG A 405 -18.53 -23.28 -14.92
N ARG A 406 -18.60 -24.28 -14.04
CA ARG A 406 -17.96 -24.23 -12.71
C ARG A 406 -16.46 -24.44 -12.80
N LEU A 407 -15.97 -25.32 -13.67
CA LEU A 407 -14.55 -25.49 -13.94
C LEU A 407 -13.94 -24.21 -14.54
N ASP A 408 -14.64 -23.52 -15.45
CA ASP A 408 -14.22 -22.21 -15.96
C ASP A 408 -14.15 -21.17 -14.83
N LYS A 409 -15.12 -21.19 -13.92
CA LYS A 409 -15.11 -20.35 -12.72
C LYS A 409 -13.91 -20.66 -11.81
N LEU A 410 -13.59 -21.95 -11.61
CA LEU A 410 -12.45 -22.39 -10.80
C LEU A 410 -11.10 -22.16 -11.48
N GLU A 411 -11.03 -22.28 -12.81
CA GLU A 411 -9.87 -21.89 -13.63
C GLU A 411 -9.54 -20.42 -13.40
N ASN A 412 -10.56 -19.55 -13.48
CA ASN A 412 -10.40 -18.13 -13.22
C ASN A 412 -10.03 -17.83 -11.76
N LEU A 413 -10.50 -18.65 -10.81
CA LEU A 413 -10.26 -18.45 -9.38
C LEU A 413 -8.86 -18.89 -8.94
N ARG A 414 -8.47 -20.12 -9.26
CA ARG A 414 -7.27 -20.78 -8.72
C ARG A 414 -6.36 -21.40 -9.78
N GLY A 415 -6.74 -21.33 -11.05
CA GLY A 415 -6.10 -22.09 -12.12
C GLY A 415 -6.27 -23.59 -11.90
N ILE A 416 -6.75 -24.30 -12.91
CA ILE A 416 -6.82 -25.75 -12.90
C ILE A 416 -6.01 -26.29 -14.07
N ARG A 417 -5.37 -27.42 -13.87
CA ARG A 417 -4.69 -28.13 -14.96
C ARG A 417 -4.98 -29.61 -14.87
N TRP A 418 -5.02 -30.24 -16.04
CA TRP A 418 -5.02 -31.69 -16.11
C TRP A 418 -3.63 -32.22 -15.73
N ASP A 419 -3.57 -33.12 -14.75
CA ASP A 419 -2.37 -33.85 -14.40
C ASP A 419 -2.43 -35.26 -14.99
N ILE A 420 -1.59 -35.50 -16.01
CA ILE A 420 -1.56 -36.76 -16.75
C ILE A 420 -1.08 -37.92 -15.85
N GLN A 421 -0.20 -37.66 -14.88
CA GLN A 421 0.36 -38.71 -14.04
C GLN A 421 -0.65 -39.19 -13.01
N LEU A 422 -1.39 -38.25 -12.41
CA LEU A 422 -2.46 -38.57 -11.45
C LEU A 422 -3.77 -38.97 -12.14
N GLY A 423 -3.95 -38.60 -13.41
CA GLY A 423 -5.20 -38.82 -14.14
C GLY A 423 -6.36 -38.05 -13.49
N THR A 424 -6.12 -36.79 -13.15
CA THR A 424 -7.08 -35.92 -12.46
C THR A 424 -6.86 -34.44 -12.80
N VAL A 425 -7.83 -33.60 -12.46
CA VAL A 425 -7.66 -32.15 -12.48
C VAL A 425 -7.05 -31.72 -11.14
N VAL A 426 -6.06 -30.83 -11.16
CA VAL A 426 -5.39 -30.27 -9.97
C VAL A 426 -5.39 -28.74 -10.04
N PHE A 427 -5.32 -28.08 -8.87
CA PHE A 427 -5.10 -26.64 -8.83
C PHE A 427 -3.65 -26.28 -9.21
N ALA A 428 -3.48 -25.19 -9.93
CA ALA A 428 -2.20 -24.76 -10.51
C ALA A 428 -1.63 -23.49 -9.86
N ARG A 429 -2.37 -22.83 -8.96
CA ARG A 429 -1.94 -21.67 -8.17
C ARG A 429 -2.09 -21.95 -6.69
#